data_AF-A0A7U3YH67-F1
#
_entry.id   AF-A0A7U3YH67-F1
#
_cell.length_a   1.000
_cell.length_b   1.000
_cell.length_c   1.000
_cell.angle_alpha   90.00
_cell.angle_beta   90.00
_cell.angle_gamma   90.00
#
_symmetry.space_group_name_H-M   'P 1'
#
loop_
_entity.id
_entity.type
_entity.pdbx_description
1 polymer ?
#
loop_
_entity_poly.entity_id
_entity_poly.type
_entity_poly.pdbx_seq_one_letter_code
_entity_poly.pdbx_strand_id
1 'polypeptide(L)' 'MIRIFVYLVGFGISVIGGVVMLASLNMMTPERGWTGYFVHIRTRIEFYLLPIGLLLMLGSLYFPYREE' A
#
# COMPACT_ATOMS: atom_id res chain seq x y z
N MET A 1 1.89 -19.66 -13.07
CA MET A 1 0.56 -18.99 -13.08
C MET A 1 0.26 -18.29 -11.75
N ILE A 2 0.18 -19.02 -10.62
CA ILE A 2 -0.26 -18.45 -9.33
C ILE A 2 0.66 -17.32 -8.79
N ARG A 3 1.98 -17.40 -9.00
CA ARG A 3 2.93 -16.33 -8.60
C ARG A 3 2.63 -14.97 -9.22
N ILE A 4 2.41 -14.95 -10.55
CA ILE A 4 2.12 -13.71 -11.27
C ILE A 4 0.78 -13.14 -10.81
N PHE A 5 -0.20 -14.02 -10.54
CA PHE A 5 -1.50 -13.60 -10.01
C PHE A 5 -1.38 -12.91 -8.64
N VAL A 6 -0.68 -13.54 -7.68
CA VAL A 6 -0.47 -12.95 -6.33
C VAL A 6 0.33 -11.65 -6.41
N TYR A 7 1.33 -11.59 -7.29
CA TYR A 7 2.09 -10.38 -7.54
C TYR A 7 1.22 -9.25 -8.12
N LEU A 8 0.37 -9.54 -9.12
CA LEU A 8 -0.54 -8.56 -9.71
C LEU A 8 -1.59 -8.05 -8.71
N VAL A 9 -2.09 -8.95 -7.86
CA VAL A 9 -3.03 -8.61 -6.78
C VAL A 9 -2.35 -7.70 -5.75
N GLY A 10 -1.14 -8.05 -5.30
CA GLY A 10 -0.35 -7.20 -4.39
C GLY A 10 -0.03 -5.84 -5.00
N PHE A 11 0.27 -5.80 -6.29
CA PHE A 11 0.49 -4.56 -7.05
C PHE A 11 -0.76 -3.68 -7.07
N GLY A 12 -1.93 -4.24 -7.39
CA GLY A 12 -3.20 -3.50 -7.38
C GLY A 12 -3.54 -2.91 -6.01
N ILE A 13 -3.37 -3.70 -4.95
CA ILE A 13 -3.61 -3.25 -3.56
C ILE A 13 -2.64 -2.11 -3.19
N SER A 14 -1.36 -2.22 -3.58
CA SER A 14 -0.36 -1.18 -3.33
C SER A 14 -0.65 0.12 -4.11
N VAL A 15 -1.12 0.02 -5.36
CA VAL A 15 -1.49 1.19 -6.17
C VAL A 15 -2.70 1.90 -5.59
N ILE A 16 -3.73 1.16 -5.16
CA ILE A 16 -4.92 1.75 -4.52
C ILE A 16 -4.53 2.47 -3.22
N GLY A 17 -3.71 1.83 -2.36
CA GLY A 17 -3.21 2.46 -1.15
C GLY A 17 -2.39 3.73 -1.41
N GLY A 18 -1.56 3.73 -2.47
CA GLY A 18 -0.79 4.89 -2.92
C GLY A 18 -1.67 6.04 -3.44
N VAL A 19 -2.68 5.73 -4.25
CA VAL A 19 -3.61 6.74 -4.79
C VAL A 19 -4.45 7.36 -3.67
N VAL A 20 -4.90 6.58 -2.70
CA VAL A 20 -5.62 7.09 -1.50
C VAL A 20 -4.72 8.01 -0.67
N MET A 21 -3.44 7.67 -0.54
CA MET A 21 -2.45 8.51 0.13
C MET A 21 -2.28 9.87 -0.56
N LEU A 22 -2.09 9.84 -1.89
CA LEU A 22 -1.97 11.06 -2.71
C LEU A 22 -3.27 11.88 -2.71
N ALA A 23 -4.44 11.25 -2.80
CA ALA A 23 -5.73 11.92 -2.74
C ALA A 23 -5.96 12.57 -1.37
N SER A 24 -5.54 11.92 -0.28
CA SER A 24 -5.60 12.50 1.06
C SER A 24 -4.65 13.69 1.23
N LEU A 25 -3.46 13.65 0.60
CA LEU A 25 -2.55 14.80 0.50
C LEU A 25 -3.17 15.96 -0.27
N ASN A 26 -3.87 15.64 -1.35
CA ASN A 26 -4.46 16.62 -2.25
C ASN A 26 -5.72 17.26 -1.64
N MET A 27 -6.56 16.48 -0.95
CA MET A 27 -7.78 16.95 -0.29
C MET A 27 -7.53 17.64 1.06
N MET A 28 -6.44 17.29 1.77
CA MET A 28 -6.01 18.06 2.94
C MET A 28 -5.32 19.34 2.49
N THR A 29 -6.11 20.38 2.29
CA THR A 29 -5.64 21.76 2.15
C THR A 29 -4.58 22.05 3.23
N PRO A 30 -3.43 22.67 2.91
CA PRO A 30 -2.24 22.83 3.79
C PRO A 30 -2.45 23.66 5.08
N GLU A 31 -3.69 23.87 5.50
CA GLU A 31 -4.11 24.73 6.61
C GLU A 31 -3.86 24.10 8.00
N ARG A 32 -3.69 22.77 8.08
CA ARG A 32 -3.49 22.04 9.36
C ARG A 32 -2.08 21.54 9.65
N GLY A 33 -1.09 21.80 8.77
CA GLY A 33 0.30 21.41 8.99
C GLY A 33 0.56 19.89 8.87
N TRP A 34 1.81 19.53 8.56
CA TRP A 34 2.24 18.15 8.31
C TRP A 34 1.96 17.18 9.48
N THR A 35 1.89 17.69 10.71
CA THR A 35 1.61 16.89 11.91
C THR A 35 0.19 16.32 11.92
N GLY A 36 -0.80 17.08 11.43
CA GLY A 36 -2.18 16.61 11.29
C GLY A 36 -2.31 15.51 10.23
N TYR A 37 -1.46 15.55 9.21
CA TYR A 37 -1.40 14.56 8.15
C TYR A 37 -0.91 13.19 8.68
N PHE A 38 0.16 13.17 9.49
CA PHE A 38 0.66 11.94 10.13
C PHE A 38 -0.36 11.30 11.09
N VAL A 39 -1.13 12.10 11.83
CA VAL A 39 -2.21 11.61 12.69
C VAL A 39 -3.36 11.04 11.86
N HIS A 40 -3.73 11.68 10.75
CA HIS A 40 -4.77 11.19 9.84
C HIS A 40 -4.39 9.88 9.15
N ILE A 41 -3.13 9.77 8.71
CA ILE A 41 -2.54 8.53 8.17
C ILE A 41 -2.65 7.38 9.17
N ARG A 42 -2.30 7.60 10.45
CA ARG A 42 -2.38 6.55 11.46
C ARG A 42 -3.80 6.16 11.86
N THR A 43 -4.77 7.04 11.65
CA THR A 43 -6.16 6.82 12.08
C THR A 43 -6.96 6.02 11.05
N ARG A 44 -6.54 6.01 9.77
CA ARG A 44 -7.29 5.37 8.68
C ARG A 44 -6.65 4.06 8.24
N ILE A 45 -7.41 2.97 8.39
CA ILE A 45 -7.09 1.61 7.93
C ILE A 45 -6.69 1.56 6.45
N GLU A 46 -7.18 2.50 5.65
CA GLU A 46 -6.94 2.62 4.21
C GLU A 46 -5.44 2.80 3.87
N PHE A 47 -4.67 3.45 4.76
CA PHE A 47 -3.23 3.63 4.56
C PHE A 47 -2.39 2.38 4.82
N TYR A 48 -2.96 1.36 5.48
CA TYR A 48 -2.29 0.08 5.66
C TYR A 48 -2.33 -0.79 4.39
N LEU A 49 -3.20 -0.47 3.42
CA LEU A 49 -3.22 -1.20 2.14
C LEU A 49 -1.90 -1.04 1.37
N LEU A 50 -1.22 0.09 1.50
CA LEU A 50 0.05 0.34 0.81
C LEU A 50 1.16 -0.59 1.32
N PRO A 51 1.50 -0.63 2.63
CA PRO A 51 2.48 -1.57 3.14
C PRO A 51 2.03 -3.03 3.04
N ILE A 52 0.72 -3.33 3.13
CA ILE A 52 0.19 -4.69 2.96
C ILE A 52 0.34 -5.17 1.51
N GLY A 53 0.01 -4.33 0.52
CA GLY A 53 0.21 -4.64 -0.90
C GLY A 53 1.69 -4.83 -1.23
N LEU A 54 2.56 -4.01 -0.63
CA LEU A 54 4.01 -4.14 -0.77
C LEU A 54 4.55 -5.42 -0.12
N LEU A 55 4.07 -5.78 1.07
CA LEU A 55 4.41 -7.04 1.74
C LEU A 55 3.90 -8.26 0.97
N LEU A 56 2.73 -8.17 0.34
CA LEU A 56 2.22 -9.21 -0.55
C LEU A 56 3.09 -9.38 -1.81
N MET A 57 3.53 -8.27 -2.42
CA MET A 57 4.48 -8.33 -3.54
C MET A 57 5.83 -8.92 -3.12
N LEU A 58 6.39 -8.47 -1.99
CA LEU A 58 7.65 -8.98 -1.45
C LEU A 58 7.55 -10.45 -1.05
N GLY A 59 6.47 -10.84 -0.36
CA GLY A 59 6.19 -12.22 -0.01
C GLY A 59 6.04 -13.12 -1.23
N SER A 60 5.40 -12.63 -2.29
CA SER A 60 5.30 -13.35 -3.57
C SER A 60 6.63 -13.47 -4.30
N LEU A 61 7.57 -12.53 -4.10
CA LEU A 61 8.91 -12.59 -4.65
C LEU A 61 9.82 -13.53 -3.84
N TYR A 62 9.68 -13.49 -2.51
CA TYR A 62 10.41 -14.30 -1.53
C TYR A 62 9.77 -15.66 -1.25
N PHE A 63 8.75 -16.05 -2.01
CA PHE A 63 8.29 -17.43 -2.13
C PHE A 63 9.03 -18.05 -3.33
N PRO A 64 10.34 -18.38 -3.22
CA PRO A 64 10.92 -19.29 -4.17
C PRO A 64 10.18 -20.60 -3.95
N TYR A 65 9.53 -21.07 -5.00
CA TYR A 65 9.36 -22.49 -5.20
C TYR A 65 10.76 -23.08 -5.04
N ARG A 66 11.02 -23.68 -3.87
CA ARG A 66 12.18 -24.52 -3.65
C ARG A 66 11.97 -25.69 -4.60
N GLU A 67 12.57 -25.56 -5.78
CA GLU A 67 12.75 -26.64 -6.74
C GLU A 67 13.70 -27.65 -6.07
N GLU A 68 13.12 -28.57 -5.30
CA GLU A 68 13.66 -29.92 -5.17
C GLU A 68 13.07 -30.80 -6.27
#